data_AF-A0A9P7GK22-F1
#
_entry.id   AF-A0A9P7GK22-F1
#
_cell.length_a   1.000
_cell.length_b   1.000
_cell.length_c   1.000
_cell.angle_alpha   90.00
_cell.angle_beta   90.00
_cell.angle_gamma   90.00
#
_symmetry.space_group_name_H-M   'P 1'
#
loop_
_entity.id
_entity.type
_entity.pdbx_description
1 polymer ?
#
loop_
_entity_poly.entity_id
_entity_poly.type
_entity_poly.pdbx_seq_one_letter_code
_entity_poly.pdbx_strand_id
1 'polypeptide(L)'
;MPHKRAKRSVRENERKKRGDDLAPTNDSLSNEPIPKALSRVLNAAKVREEWKIKKRKLEEDGDSKSSDKRRKLDDDEKNTKSKRKESKATSKLTIKPGESIQHFNRRVEDDMRPLVKAAVQTSNATVRSAAKAEKEAKAAKKQKGKSVKEDLDDADSKPLAAPTPVTGADKHASKAKEFQKVSTSAPRRLNDIAQAPPEFKKLPRGAAPSASERGSGGKRDGILSMAQKAMMERERENAIARYRELKARQRKSGEKSDERDRDAVDED
;
A
#
# COMPACT_ATOMS: atom_id res chain seq x y z
N MET A 1 43.56 -21.27 -18.49
CA MET A 1 44.20 -20.57 -19.63
C MET A 1 44.59 -19.17 -19.20
N PRO A 2 45.86 -18.75 -19.39
CA PRO A 2 46.26 -17.38 -19.04
C PRO A 2 45.70 -16.41 -20.07
N HIS A 3 44.71 -15.61 -19.70
CA HIS A 3 44.20 -14.57 -20.59
C HIS A 3 45.23 -13.43 -20.68
N LYS A 4 45.80 -13.21 -21.87
CA LYS A 4 46.68 -12.07 -22.15
C LYS A 4 45.86 -10.78 -22.04
N ARG A 5 46.15 -9.97 -21.02
CA ARG A 5 45.58 -8.62 -20.90
C ARG A 5 46.08 -7.74 -22.05
N ALA A 6 45.23 -6.87 -22.57
CA ALA A 6 45.63 -5.87 -23.58
C ALA A 6 46.78 -4.98 -23.06
N LYS A 7 47.59 -4.45 -23.99
CA LYS A 7 48.70 -3.53 -23.69
C LYS A 7 48.18 -2.34 -22.87
N ARG A 8 49.01 -1.84 -21.95
CA ARG A 8 48.65 -0.75 -21.02
C ARG A 8 48.10 0.48 -21.76
N SER A 9 48.70 0.84 -22.90
CA SER A 9 48.26 1.97 -23.73
C SER A 9 46.82 1.81 -24.24
N VAL A 10 46.44 0.60 -24.69
CA VAL A 10 45.07 0.31 -25.14
C VAL A 10 44.08 0.44 -23.98
N ARG A 11 44.45 -0.07 -22.80
CA ARG A 11 43.61 0.02 -21.59
C ARG A 11 43.45 1.45 -21.09
N GLU A 12 44.49 2.27 -21.13
CA GLU A 12 44.41 3.68 -20.74
C GLU A 12 43.60 4.51 -21.75
N ASN A 13 43.73 4.25 -23.06
CA ASN A 13 42.89 4.87 -24.07
C ASN A 13 41.41 4.47 -23.95
N GLU A 14 41.12 3.20 -23.67
CA GLU A 14 39.75 2.74 -23.40
C GLU A 14 39.18 3.37 -22.13
N ARG A 15 39.99 3.51 -21.06
CA ARG A 15 39.58 4.19 -19.84
C ARG A 15 39.28 5.67 -20.10
N LYS A 16 40.14 6.38 -20.82
CA LYS A 16 39.91 7.79 -21.21
C LYS A 16 38.66 7.96 -22.08
N LYS A 17 38.40 7.04 -23.03
CA LYS A 17 37.20 7.05 -23.88
C LYS A 17 35.92 6.76 -23.11
N ARG A 18 35.98 5.88 -22.10
CA ARG A 18 34.84 5.58 -21.22
C ARG A 18 34.55 6.70 -20.22
N GLY A 19 35.49 7.62 -20.04
CA GLY A 19 35.42 8.67 -19.04
C GLY A 19 35.68 8.13 -17.64
N ASP A 20 35.88 9.04 -16.70
CA ASP A 20 35.92 8.70 -15.29
C ASP A 20 34.49 8.45 -14.81
N ASP A 21 34.19 7.21 -14.43
CA ASP A 21 32.96 6.80 -13.74
C ASP A 21 33.00 7.29 -12.28
N LEU A 22 33.35 8.57 -12.11
CA LEU A 22 33.24 9.27 -10.84
C LEU A 22 31.81 9.74 -10.71
N ALA A 23 31.22 9.50 -9.54
CA ALA A 23 29.92 10.05 -9.21
C ALA A 23 29.99 11.58 -9.41
N PRO A 24 28.96 12.20 -10.03
CA PRO A 24 28.94 13.65 -10.21
C PRO A 24 29.18 14.32 -8.86
N THR A 25 30.23 15.13 -8.80
CA THR A 25 30.59 15.85 -7.58
C THR A 25 29.47 16.85 -7.26
N ASN A 26 29.20 17.06 -5.98
CA ASN A 26 28.10 17.94 -5.55
C ASN A 26 28.26 19.40 -6.03
N ASP A 27 29.45 19.79 -6.49
CA ASP A 27 29.77 21.11 -7.05
C ASP A 27 29.01 21.44 -8.33
N SER A 28 28.64 20.45 -9.15
CA SER A 28 27.87 20.70 -10.38
C SER A 28 26.46 21.20 -10.10
N LEU A 29 25.95 21.03 -8.88
CA LEU A 29 24.57 21.34 -8.54
C LEU A 29 24.40 22.66 -7.77
N SER A 30 25.49 23.21 -7.21
CA SER A 30 25.52 24.46 -6.44
C SER A 30 26.02 25.66 -7.25
N ASN A 31 26.80 25.44 -8.32
CA ASN A 31 27.40 26.50 -9.14
C ASN A 31 26.66 26.78 -10.45
N GLU A 32 25.56 26.08 -10.74
CA GLU A 32 24.73 26.40 -11.90
C GLU A 32 23.96 27.72 -11.64
N PRO A 33 24.00 28.69 -12.58
CA PRO A 33 23.29 29.97 -12.43
C PRO A 33 21.77 29.81 -12.43
N ILE A 34 21.27 28.63 -12.83
CA ILE A 34 19.86 28.32 -12.94
C ILE A 34 19.51 27.23 -11.93
N PRO A 35 18.56 27.47 -11.01
CA PRO A 35 18.09 26.45 -10.08
C PRO A 35 17.55 25.21 -10.82
N LYS A 36 17.79 24.01 -10.25
CA LYS A 36 17.35 22.72 -10.83
C LYS A 36 15.87 22.64 -11.21
N ALA A 37 15.02 23.34 -10.45
CA ALA A 37 13.59 23.41 -10.73
C ALA A 37 13.33 24.15 -12.06
N LEU A 38 14.01 25.26 -12.29
CA LEU A 38 13.95 26.03 -13.53
C LEU A 38 14.60 25.29 -14.70
N SER A 39 15.73 24.61 -14.49
CA SER A 39 16.36 23.82 -15.56
C SER A 39 15.46 22.67 -16.04
N ARG A 40 14.70 22.02 -15.13
CA ARG A 40 13.67 21.04 -15.50
C ARG A 40 12.53 21.63 -16.31
N VAL A 41 12.11 22.87 -16.00
CA VAL A 41 11.04 23.56 -16.74
C VAL A 41 11.51 23.99 -18.12
N LEU A 42 12.71 24.57 -18.23
CA LEU A 42 13.30 24.98 -19.50
C LEU A 42 13.59 23.78 -20.41
N ASN A 43 14.05 22.66 -19.84
CA ASN A 43 14.28 21.41 -20.59
C ASN A 43 13.02 20.56 -20.79
N ALA A 44 11.85 20.98 -20.28
CA ALA A 44 10.64 20.15 -20.30
C ALA A 44 10.17 19.81 -21.73
N ALA A 45 10.34 20.72 -22.69
CA ALA A 45 10.01 20.48 -24.09
C ALA A 45 10.88 19.36 -24.68
N LYS A 46 12.20 19.46 -24.50
CA LYS A 46 13.17 18.44 -24.95
C LYS A 46 12.91 17.08 -24.31
N VAL A 47 12.67 17.03 -23.00
CA VAL A 47 12.36 15.78 -22.28
C VAL A 47 11.08 15.12 -22.81
N ARG A 48 10.04 15.92 -23.16
CA ARG A 48 8.80 15.41 -23.75
C ARG A 48 9.02 14.87 -25.16
N GLU A 49 9.84 15.54 -25.97
CA GLU A 49 10.20 15.10 -27.32
C GLU A 49 11.04 13.83 -27.28
N GLU A 50 12.08 13.78 -26.45
CA GLU A 50 12.90 12.58 -26.21
C GLU A 50 12.05 11.40 -25.76
N TRP A 51 11.07 11.63 -24.87
CA TRP A 51 10.16 10.57 -24.44
C TRP A 51 9.24 10.09 -25.57
N LYS A 52 8.71 11.00 -26.41
CA LYS A 52 7.90 10.63 -27.59
C LYS A 52 8.73 9.86 -28.61
N ILE A 53 9.95 10.29 -28.88
CA ILE A 53 10.91 9.61 -29.78
C ILE A 53 11.28 8.26 -29.19
N LYS A 54 11.63 8.18 -27.91
CA LYS A 54 11.95 6.93 -27.22
C LYS A 54 10.78 5.97 -27.21
N LYS A 55 9.55 6.46 -27.01
CA LYS A 55 8.34 5.65 -27.06
C LYS A 55 8.09 5.10 -28.48
N ARG A 56 8.24 5.94 -29.51
CA ARG A 56 8.13 5.50 -30.91
C ARG A 56 9.20 4.47 -31.27
N LYS A 57 10.47 4.73 -30.89
CA LYS A 57 11.58 3.79 -31.10
C LYS A 57 11.39 2.48 -30.34
N LEU A 58 10.83 2.51 -29.13
CA LEU A 58 10.54 1.29 -28.35
C LEU A 58 9.42 0.44 -28.98
N GLU A 59 8.45 1.08 -29.64
CA GLU A 59 7.37 0.40 -30.36
C GLU A 59 7.83 -0.13 -31.73
N GLU A 60 8.82 0.51 -32.36
CA GLU A 60 9.41 0.11 -33.64
C GLU A 60 10.50 -0.97 -33.49
N ASP A 61 11.28 -0.93 -32.41
CA ASP A 61 12.41 -1.82 -32.12
C ASP A 61 12.00 -2.98 -31.18
N GLY A 62 10.80 -3.52 -31.42
CA GLY A 62 10.14 -4.53 -30.61
C GLY A 62 10.80 -5.91 -30.66
N ASP A 63 12.07 -6.03 -30.24
CA ASP A 63 12.64 -7.23 -29.59
C ASP A 63 14.09 -7.02 -29.05
N SER A 64 14.64 -5.80 -29.04
CA SER A 64 16.03 -5.59 -28.64
C SER A 64 16.16 -4.96 -27.25
N LYS A 65 16.41 -5.85 -26.28
CA LYS A 65 16.91 -5.58 -24.93
C LYS A 65 17.86 -4.37 -24.87
N SER A 66 17.49 -3.29 -24.17
CA SER A 66 18.47 -2.38 -23.56
C SER A 66 17.88 -1.37 -22.57
N SER A 67 18.54 -1.24 -21.42
CA SER A 67 18.36 -0.29 -20.30
C SER A 67 17.38 -0.68 -19.19
N ASP A 68 17.69 -1.70 -18.37
CA ASP A 68 18.61 -1.68 -17.21
C ASP A 68 18.27 -0.70 -16.08
N LYS A 69 17.61 -1.22 -15.04
CA LYS A 69 18.15 -1.43 -13.67
C LYS A 69 17.02 -1.47 -12.66
N ARG A 70 16.58 -2.68 -12.29
CA ARG A 70 16.36 -3.01 -10.87
C ARG A 70 16.28 -4.53 -10.66
N ARG A 71 17.38 -5.02 -10.08
CA ARG A 71 17.54 -6.20 -9.22
C ARG A 71 17.41 -7.58 -9.87
N LYS A 72 18.61 -8.06 -10.20
CA LYS A 72 19.11 -9.44 -10.05
C LYS A 72 18.38 -10.21 -8.93
N LEU A 73 17.62 -11.21 -9.33
CA LEU A 73 17.42 -12.45 -8.58
C LEU A 73 17.40 -13.53 -9.66
N ASP A 74 18.35 -14.45 -9.53
CA ASP A 74 18.55 -15.59 -10.41
C ASP A 74 17.22 -16.35 -10.59
N ASP A 75 16.75 -16.45 -11.83
CA ASP A 75 16.34 -17.75 -12.34
C ASP A 75 16.38 -17.73 -13.87
N ASP A 76 17.22 -18.61 -14.38
CA ASP A 76 17.53 -18.80 -15.79
C ASP A 76 16.69 -20.00 -16.23
N GLU A 77 15.53 -19.79 -16.83
CA GLU A 77 15.12 -20.60 -17.99
C GLU A 77 13.88 -20.03 -18.73
N LYS A 78 14.15 -19.70 -19.98
CA LYS A 78 13.27 -19.69 -21.16
C LYS A 78 11.95 -20.50 -20.97
N ASN A 79 10.80 -19.88 -21.25
CA ASN A 79 10.17 -20.00 -22.57
C ASN A 79 8.89 -19.16 -22.68
N THR A 80 8.85 -18.36 -23.74
CA THR A 80 7.64 -17.85 -24.35
C THR A 80 6.79 -19.03 -24.86
N LYS A 81 5.46 -18.83 -24.96
CA LYS A 81 4.40 -19.80 -25.35
C LYS A 81 3.99 -20.84 -24.30
N SER A 82 3.06 -20.47 -23.41
CA SER A 82 2.03 -21.42 -22.96
C SER A 82 0.77 -20.73 -22.41
N LYS A 83 0.00 -20.10 -23.32
CA LYS A 83 -1.41 -19.72 -23.09
C LYS A 83 -2.34 -20.96 -23.02
N ARG A 84 -1.86 -22.11 -22.52
CA ARG A 84 -2.58 -23.40 -22.56
C ARG A 84 -2.25 -24.40 -21.42
N LYS A 85 -1.62 -23.97 -20.31
CA LYS A 85 -1.27 -24.88 -19.20
C LYS A 85 -1.83 -24.49 -17.83
N GLU A 86 -2.91 -23.70 -17.78
CA GLU A 86 -3.60 -23.37 -16.52
C GLU A 86 -4.37 -24.56 -15.89
N SER A 87 -4.48 -25.71 -16.58
CA SER A 87 -5.24 -26.87 -16.08
C SER A 87 -4.40 -28.09 -15.66
N LYS A 88 -3.06 -28.00 -15.63
CA LYS A 88 -2.18 -29.12 -15.23
C LYS A 88 -1.19 -28.84 -14.10
N ALA A 89 -1.07 -27.58 -13.63
CA ALA A 89 -0.15 -27.21 -12.54
C ALA A 89 -0.80 -27.23 -11.14
N THR A 90 -2.12 -27.36 -11.04
CA THR A 90 -2.78 -27.88 -9.82
C THR A 90 -2.65 -29.40 -9.72
N SER A 91 -1.53 -29.96 -10.22
CA SER A 91 -1.17 -31.36 -10.03
C SER A 91 -1.03 -31.60 -8.54
N LYS A 92 -2.13 -32.06 -7.91
CA LYS A 92 -2.27 -32.56 -6.55
C LYS A 92 -1.09 -32.17 -5.66
N LEU A 93 -1.13 -30.95 -5.11
CA LEU A 93 -0.22 -30.50 -4.06
C LEU A 93 -0.33 -31.50 -2.90
N THR A 94 0.57 -32.46 -2.93
CA THR A 94 0.69 -33.55 -1.97
C THR A 94 2.05 -33.42 -1.32
N ILE A 95 2.13 -33.90 -0.08
CA ILE A 95 3.39 -33.95 0.66
C ILE A 95 4.29 -34.96 -0.06
N LYS A 96 5.49 -34.54 -0.48
CA LYS A 96 6.46 -35.45 -1.09
C LYS A 96 7.03 -36.39 -0.01
N PRO A 97 7.40 -37.63 -0.34
CA PRO A 97 8.02 -38.53 0.64
C PRO A 97 9.30 -37.87 1.19
N GLY A 98 9.43 -37.81 2.52
CA GLY A 98 10.56 -37.16 3.21
C GLY A 98 10.45 -35.63 3.35
N GLU A 99 9.39 -35.00 2.83
CA GLU A 99 9.14 -33.57 3.03
C GLU A 99 8.44 -33.30 4.37
N SER A 100 8.97 -32.36 5.15
CA SER A 100 8.26 -31.86 6.33
C SER A 100 7.02 -31.06 5.94
N ILE A 101 5.98 -31.09 6.78
CA ILE A 101 4.75 -30.32 6.56
C ILE A 101 5.01 -28.81 6.32
N GLN A 102 6.04 -28.26 6.96
CA GLN A 102 6.43 -26.87 6.80
C GLN A 102 6.96 -26.57 5.39
N HIS A 103 7.76 -27.47 4.80
CA HIS A 103 8.24 -27.33 3.42
C HIS A 103 7.10 -27.44 2.42
N PHE A 104 6.16 -28.35 2.67
CA PHE A 104 4.95 -28.47 1.86
C PHE A 104 4.16 -27.16 1.87
N ASN A 105 3.92 -26.58 3.04
CA ASN A 105 3.21 -25.31 3.17
C ASN A 105 3.94 -24.17 2.44
N ARG A 106 5.28 -24.07 2.56
CA ARG A 106 6.06 -23.08 1.82
C ARG A 106 5.90 -23.24 0.30
N ARG A 107 5.97 -24.47 -0.21
CA ARG A 107 5.78 -24.72 -1.65
C ARG A 107 4.37 -24.38 -2.11
N VAL A 108 3.35 -24.72 -1.32
CA VAL A 108 1.95 -24.37 -1.60
C VAL A 108 1.79 -22.85 -1.64
N GLU A 109 2.36 -22.14 -0.67
CA GLU A 109 2.35 -20.69 -0.62
C GLU A 109 3.05 -20.07 -1.82
N ASP A 110 4.24 -20.56 -2.19
CA ASP A 110 5.01 -20.06 -3.31
C ASP A 110 4.31 -20.28 -4.67
N ASP A 111 3.65 -21.43 -4.86
CA ASP A 111 2.87 -21.73 -6.07
C ASP A 111 1.59 -20.87 -6.16
N MET A 112 0.93 -20.64 -5.02
CA MET A 112 -0.27 -19.78 -4.95
C MET A 112 0.07 -18.28 -4.93
N ARG A 113 1.31 -17.89 -4.61
CA ARG A 113 1.72 -16.50 -4.41
C ARG A 113 1.49 -15.61 -5.63
N PRO A 114 1.84 -16.02 -6.87
CA PRO A 114 1.62 -15.21 -8.05
C PRO A 114 0.13 -14.96 -8.30
N LEU A 115 -0.71 -15.98 -8.11
CA LEU A 115 -2.15 -15.88 -8.30
C LEU A 115 -2.78 -14.95 -7.27
N VAL A 116 -2.43 -15.12 -5.99
CA VAL A 116 -2.91 -14.24 -4.92
C VAL A 116 -2.43 -12.80 -5.15
N LYS A 117 -1.16 -12.61 -5.53
CA LYS A 117 -0.60 -11.29 -5.82
C LYS A 117 -1.30 -10.63 -7.01
N ALA A 118 -1.58 -11.37 -8.09
CA ALA A 118 -2.32 -10.87 -9.24
C ALA A 118 -3.75 -10.46 -8.85
N ALA A 119 -4.46 -11.30 -8.11
CA ALA A 119 -5.82 -11.01 -7.62
C ALA A 119 -5.87 -9.78 -6.71
N VAL A 120 -4.88 -9.60 -5.83
CA VAL A 120 -4.77 -8.40 -4.97
C VAL A 120 -4.44 -7.16 -5.79
N GLN A 121 -3.62 -7.27 -6.84
CA GLN A 121 -3.33 -6.13 -7.70
C GLN A 121 -4.55 -5.72 -8.53
N THR A 122 -5.30 -6.67 -9.07
CA THR A 122 -6.51 -6.39 -9.84
C THR A 122 -7.62 -5.82 -8.95
N SER A 123 -7.82 -6.35 -7.74
CA SER A 123 -8.81 -5.80 -6.80
C SER A 123 -8.46 -4.38 -6.34
N ASN A 124 -7.18 -4.09 -6.08
CA ASN A 124 -6.75 -2.74 -5.74
C ASN A 124 -6.95 -1.75 -6.90
N ALA A 125 -6.78 -2.20 -8.15
CA ALA A 125 -7.04 -1.38 -9.32
C ALA A 125 -8.53 -1.02 -9.45
N THR A 126 -9.44 -1.98 -9.21
CA THR A 126 -10.90 -1.73 -9.27
C THR A 126 -11.36 -0.82 -8.13
N VAL A 127 -10.83 -0.99 -6.92
CA VAL A 127 -11.12 -0.09 -5.79
C VAL A 127 -10.69 1.34 -6.10
N ARG A 128 -9.51 1.53 -6.74
CA ARG A 128 -9.04 2.87 -7.14
C ARG A 128 -9.88 3.49 -8.26
N SER A 129 -10.28 2.70 -9.26
CA SER A 129 -11.12 3.21 -10.34
C SER A 129 -12.51 3.58 -9.85
N ALA A 130 -13.11 2.77 -8.98
CA ALA A 130 -14.39 3.08 -8.32
C ALA A 130 -14.30 4.35 -7.47
N ALA A 131 -13.26 4.47 -6.62
CA ALA A 131 -13.06 5.67 -5.80
C ALA A 131 -12.83 6.94 -6.65
N LYS A 132 -12.20 6.83 -7.82
CA LYS A 132 -12.04 7.94 -8.76
C LYS A 132 -13.37 8.32 -9.40
N ALA A 133 -14.13 7.34 -9.88
CA ALA A 133 -15.45 7.55 -10.48
C ALA A 133 -16.44 8.19 -9.48
N GLU A 134 -16.43 7.75 -8.22
CA GLU A 134 -17.26 8.36 -7.17
C GLU A 134 -16.90 9.82 -6.90
N LYS A 135 -15.60 10.15 -6.89
CA LYS A 135 -15.14 11.54 -6.70
C LYS A 135 -15.53 12.42 -7.88
N GLU A 136 -15.41 11.92 -9.11
CA GLU A 136 -15.81 12.63 -10.32
C GLU A 136 -17.34 12.83 -10.38
N ALA A 137 -18.13 11.81 -10.01
CA ALA A 137 -19.59 11.93 -9.92
C ALA A 137 -20.02 12.95 -8.85
N LYS A 138 -19.34 12.98 -7.70
CA LYS A 138 -19.59 14.00 -6.65
C LYS A 138 -19.18 15.40 -7.11
N ALA A 139 -18.11 15.54 -7.89
CA ALA A 139 -17.68 16.83 -8.45
C ALA A 139 -18.67 17.34 -9.51
N ALA A 140 -19.15 16.47 -10.40
CA ALA A 140 -20.13 16.82 -11.43
C ALA A 140 -21.48 17.25 -10.84
N LYS A 141 -21.94 16.59 -9.75
CA LYS A 141 -23.15 17.01 -9.02
C LYS A 141 -23.02 18.37 -8.36
N LYS A 142 -21.83 18.71 -7.82
CA LYS A 142 -21.58 20.04 -7.23
C LYS A 142 -21.55 21.16 -8.27
N GLN A 143 -21.12 20.90 -9.50
CA GLN A 143 -21.14 21.90 -10.58
C GLN A 143 -22.55 22.16 -11.13
N LYS A 144 -23.43 21.15 -11.18
CA LYS A 144 -24.83 21.33 -11.60
C LYS A 144 -25.75 21.97 -10.55
N GLY A 145 -25.33 22.02 -9.28
CA GLY A 145 -26.12 22.63 -8.19
C GLY A 145 -25.84 24.10 -7.91
N LYS A 146 -24.97 24.78 -8.68
CA LYS A 146 -24.54 26.17 -8.43
C LYS A 146 -25.10 27.19 -9.43
N SER A 147 -26.18 26.88 -10.15
CA SER A 147 -26.76 27.79 -11.15
C SER A 147 -28.18 28.28 -10.85
N VAL A 148 -28.72 28.06 -9.63
CA VAL A 148 -29.98 28.67 -9.20
C VAL A 148 -29.90 29.00 -7.70
N LYS A 149 -29.39 30.18 -7.38
CA LYS A 149 -29.72 30.99 -6.19
C LYS A 149 -28.85 32.26 -6.23
N GLU A 150 -29.32 33.24 -6.97
CA GLU A 150 -29.13 34.64 -6.63
C GLU A 150 -30.36 35.10 -5.83
N ASP A 151 -30.09 36.04 -4.92
CA ASP A 151 -30.98 36.93 -4.17
C ASP A 151 -31.79 36.38 -2.98
N LEU A 152 -31.26 36.62 -1.76
CA LEU A 152 -31.80 37.63 -0.82
C LEU A 152 -30.96 37.67 0.48
N ASP A 153 -30.51 38.88 0.80
CA ASP A 153 -30.09 39.52 2.07
C ASP A 153 -29.87 38.68 3.34
N ASP A 154 -28.71 38.85 4.00
CA ASP A 154 -28.65 39.69 5.22
C ASP A 154 -27.18 39.96 5.63
N ALA A 155 -26.98 41.14 6.20
CA ALA A 155 -25.72 41.78 6.53
C ALA A 155 -25.08 41.21 7.80
N ASP A 156 -23.78 40.96 7.78
CA ASP A 156 -22.93 41.37 8.90
C ASP A 156 -21.47 41.60 8.48
N SER A 157 -20.80 42.45 9.25
CA SER A 157 -19.89 43.46 8.72
C SER A 157 -18.44 43.34 9.24
N LYS A 158 -17.48 43.76 8.39
CA LYS A 158 -16.08 44.25 8.64
C LYS A 158 -14.91 43.23 8.64
N PRO A 159 -13.66 43.69 8.35
CA PRO A 159 -13.26 44.29 7.08
C PRO A 159 -11.98 43.63 6.49
N LEU A 160 -11.77 43.87 5.19
CA LEU A 160 -10.58 43.51 4.42
C LEU A 160 -9.31 44.18 4.97
N ALA A 161 -8.26 43.38 5.21
CA ALA A 161 -6.90 43.85 5.37
C ALA A 161 -6.05 43.39 4.16
N ALA A 162 -5.29 44.33 3.60
CA ALA A 162 -4.45 44.17 2.42
C ALA A 162 -3.34 43.11 2.58
N PRO A 163 -2.84 42.50 1.49
CA PRO A 163 -1.73 41.56 1.57
C PRO A 163 -0.38 42.30 1.67
N THR A 164 0.21 42.32 2.86
CA THR A 164 1.64 42.64 3.06
C THR A 164 2.51 41.43 2.72
N PRO A 165 3.67 41.59 2.05
CA PRO A 165 4.60 40.51 1.78
C PRO A 165 5.44 40.22 3.04
N VAL A 166 5.14 39.15 3.75
CA VAL A 166 5.96 38.67 4.88
C VAL A 166 6.79 37.46 4.48
N THR A 167 8.07 37.65 4.67
CA THR A 167 9.20 36.75 4.50
C THR A 167 9.04 35.43 5.29
N GLY A 168 9.38 34.33 4.65
CA GLY A 168 10.23 33.26 5.22
C GLY A 168 9.84 32.52 6.50
N ALA A 169 8.62 32.64 7.04
CA ALA A 169 8.23 31.83 8.20
C ALA A 169 7.81 30.42 7.76
N ASP A 170 8.66 29.45 8.08
CA ASP A 170 8.47 28.03 7.83
C ASP A 170 7.14 27.56 8.45
N LYS A 171 6.15 27.25 7.60
CA LYS A 171 4.80 26.79 7.99
C LYS A 171 4.82 25.45 8.74
N HIS A 172 6.00 24.83 8.87
CA HIS A 172 6.22 23.60 9.62
C HIS A 172 6.89 23.82 10.98
N ALA A 173 7.19 25.06 11.38
CA ALA A 173 7.77 25.37 12.68
C ALA A 173 6.86 24.99 13.87
N SER A 174 5.53 24.99 13.66
CA SER A 174 4.54 24.59 14.68
C SER A 174 4.18 23.10 14.65
N LYS A 175 4.73 22.32 13.70
CA LYS A 175 4.48 20.88 13.64
C LYS A 175 5.40 20.19 14.65
N ALA A 176 4.82 19.53 15.64
CA ALA A 176 5.56 18.78 16.65
C ALA A 176 6.53 17.80 15.95
N LYS A 177 7.84 18.06 16.06
CA LYS A 177 8.87 17.12 15.62
C LYS A 177 8.80 15.94 16.58
N GLU A 178 8.53 14.75 16.07
CA GLU A 178 8.33 13.52 16.86
C GLU A 178 9.56 13.10 17.69
N PHE A 179 10.69 13.81 17.55
CA PHE A 179 11.86 13.67 18.39
C PHE A 179 12.31 15.05 18.86
N GLN A 180 11.99 15.37 20.12
CA GLN A 180 12.48 16.57 20.79
C GLN A 180 13.99 16.43 20.97
N LYS A 181 14.78 17.14 20.15
CA LYS A 181 16.23 17.22 20.34
C LYS A 181 16.49 18.03 21.61
N VAL A 182 16.79 17.36 22.71
CA VAL A 182 17.17 18.01 23.96
C VAL A 182 18.58 18.59 23.76
N SER A 183 18.67 19.90 23.54
CA SER A 183 19.96 20.59 23.43
C SER A 183 20.51 20.81 24.83
N THR A 184 21.28 19.87 25.35
CA THR A 184 22.08 20.06 26.58
C THR A 184 23.53 20.25 26.21
N SER A 185 24.12 21.37 26.61
CA SER A 185 25.51 21.76 26.32
C SER A 185 26.57 20.98 27.11
N ALA A 186 26.18 20.11 28.04
CA ALA A 186 27.08 19.32 28.86
C ALA A 186 26.96 17.80 28.56
N PRO A 187 28.08 17.06 28.48
CA PRO A 187 28.08 15.63 28.22
C PRO A 187 27.45 14.88 29.41
N ARG A 188 26.27 14.30 29.20
CA ARG A 188 25.57 13.49 30.21
C ARG A 188 26.09 12.07 30.22
N ARG A 189 26.20 11.46 31.41
CA ARG A 189 26.55 10.05 31.58
C ARG A 189 25.41 9.17 31.11
N LEU A 190 25.74 8.00 30.54
CA LEU A 190 24.81 7.08 29.89
C LEU A 190 23.64 6.63 30.80
N ASN A 191 23.86 6.61 32.11
CA ASN A 191 22.85 6.23 33.10
C ASN A 191 21.85 7.35 33.45
N ASP A 192 22.18 8.62 33.15
CA ASP A 192 21.29 9.78 33.38
C ASP A 192 20.28 9.99 32.24
N ILE A 193 20.31 9.10 31.23
CA ILE A 193 19.45 9.12 30.03
C ILE A 193 18.31 8.08 30.18
N ALA A 194 18.12 7.50 31.36
CA ALA A 194 16.92 6.72 31.66
C ALA A 194 15.72 7.67 31.83
N GLN A 195 15.17 8.16 30.72
CA GLN A 195 13.88 8.84 30.73
C GLN A 195 12.81 7.80 31.04
N ALA A 196 12.09 7.99 32.16
CA ALA A 196 10.89 7.22 32.42
C ALA A 196 9.96 7.33 31.20
N PRO A 197 9.28 6.25 30.79
CA PRO A 197 8.39 6.27 29.65
C PRO A 197 7.36 7.39 29.85
N PRO A 198 7.11 8.24 28.84
CA PRO A 198 6.20 9.38 28.97
C PRO A 198 4.78 8.88 29.27
N GLU A 199 4.22 9.34 30.40
CA GLU A 199 2.83 9.05 30.77
C GLU A 199 1.86 9.95 29.98
N PHE A 200 1.11 9.37 29.06
CA PHE A 200 0.09 10.09 28.29
C PHE A 200 -1.20 10.26 29.11
N LYS A 201 -1.28 11.31 29.94
CA LYS A 201 -2.49 11.64 30.72
C LYS A 201 -3.72 12.01 29.85
N LYS A 202 -3.51 12.27 28.57
CA LYS A 202 -4.58 12.57 27.59
C LYS A 202 -4.26 11.86 26.28
N LEU A 203 -5.15 10.98 25.83
CA LEU A 203 -5.01 10.32 24.53
C LEU A 203 -5.11 11.38 23.41
N PRO A 204 -4.28 11.28 22.36
CA PRO A 204 -4.36 12.18 21.22
C PRO A 204 -5.74 12.09 20.57
N ARG A 205 -6.26 13.24 20.13
CA ARG A 205 -7.60 13.37 19.54
C ARG A 205 -7.75 12.44 18.33
N GLY A 206 -8.50 11.35 18.49
CA GLY A 206 -8.72 10.33 17.46
C GLY A 206 -8.22 8.92 17.79
N ALA A 207 -7.45 8.76 18.89
CA ALA A 207 -7.14 7.43 19.43
C ALA A 207 -8.31 6.92 20.26
N ALA A 208 -8.87 5.76 19.88
CA ALA A 208 -9.83 5.06 20.71
C ALA A 208 -9.10 4.54 21.97
N PRO A 209 -9.68 4.71 23.18
CA PRO A 209 -9.14 4.04 24.35
C PRO A 209 -9.16 2.53 24.10
N SER A 210 -8.05 1.86 24.41
CA SER A 210 -7.99 0.40 24.38
C SER A 210 -9.11 -0.17 25.25
N ALA A 211 -9.74 -1.24 24.76
CA ALA A 211 -10.91 -1.89 25.33
C ALA A 211 -10.75 -2.43 26.77
N SER A 212 -9.62 -2.19 27.42
CA SER A 212 -9.33 -2.64 28.79
C SER A 212 -9.67 -1.61 29.89
N GLU A 213 -9.96 -0.34 29.55
CA GLU A 213 -10.15 0.72 30.56
C GLU A 213 -11.56 1.30 30.67
N ARG A 214 -12.52 0.85 29.86
CA ARG A 214 -13.92 1.28 30.00
C ARG A 214 -14.82 0.08 30.16
N GLY A 215 -15.28 -0.08 31.40
CA GLY A 215 -16.36 -0.99 31.73
C GLY A 215 -17.52 -0.84 30.75
N SER A 216 -18.05 -2.02 30.39
CA SER A 216 -19.38 -2.28 29.85
C SER A 216 -20.37 -1.11 29.99
N GLY A 217 -20.90 -0.60 28.87
CA GLY A 217 -22.15 0.17 28.88
C GLY A 217 -22.10 1.61 28.37
N GLY A 218 -21.30 1.91 27.34
CA GLY A 218 -21.41 3.20 26.66
C GLY A 218 -22.65 3.22 25.76
N LYS A 219 -23.52 4.23 25.89
CA LYS A 219 -24.80 4.42 25.15
C LYS A 219 -24.72 4.48 23.60
N ARG A 220 -23.60 4.07 23.01
CA ARG A 220 -23.37 3.93 21.56
C ARG A 220 -22.97 2.51 21.13
N ASP A 221 -22.82 1.57 22.08
CA ASP A 221 -22.44 0.17 21.82
C ASP A 221 -23.52 -0.65 21.07
N GLY A 222 -24.67 -0.05 20.78
CA GLY A 222 -25.77 -0.68 20.03
C GLY A 222 -25.94 -0.21 18.58
N ILE A 223 -25.21 0.81 18.13
CA ILE A 223 -25.39 1.35 16.76
C ILE A 223 -24.35 0.73 15.82
N LEU A 224 -24.56 -0.54 15.48
CA LEU A 224 -23.85 -1.15 14.34
C LEU A 224 -24.23 -0.37 13.07
N SER A 225 -23.22 0.02 12.29
CA SER A 225 -23.45 0.64 10.97
C SER A 225 -24.38 -0.26 10.14
N MET A 226 -25.33 0.32 9.39
CA MET A 226 -26.26 -0.46 8.56
C MET A 226 -25.54 -1.44 7.62
N ALA A 227 -24.36 -1.08 7.13
CA ALA A 227 -23.51 -1.96 6.33
C ALA A 227 -22.98 -3.17 7.12
N GLN A 228 -22.59 -2.95 8.38
CA GLN A 228 -22.11 -4.01 9.27
C GLN A 228 -23.25 -4.93 9.71
N LYS A 229 -24.44 -4.36 9.97
CA LYS A 229 -25.66 -5.13 10.24
C LYS A 229 -26.03 -6.06 9.07
N ALA A 230 -26.00 -5.55 7.83
CA ALA A 230 -26.24 -6.36 6.65
C ALA A 230 -25.19 -7.47 6.44
N MET A 231 -23.93 -7.22 6.80
CA MET A 231 -22.88 -8.25 6.74
C MET A 231 -23.12 -9.36 7.77
N MET A 232 -23.47 -8.99 9.01
CA MET A 232 -23.82 -9.96 10.06
C MET A 232 -25.10 -10.74 9.75
N GLU A 233 -26.09 -10.11 9.11
CA GLU A 233 -27.32 -10.81 8.67
C GLU A 233 -27.02 -11.88 7.61
N ARG A 234 -26.13 -11.61 6.65
CA ARG A 234 -25.67 -12.62 5.68
C ARG A 234 -24.93 -13.78 6.34
N GLU A 235 -24.07 -13.48 7.31
CA GLU A 235 -23.36 -14.52 8.07
C GLU A 235 -24.32 -15.36 8.90
N ARG A 236 -25.34 -14.73 9.50
CA ARG A 236 -26.41 -15.41 10.24
C ARG A 236 -27.22 -16.33 9.32
N GLU A 237 -27.62 -15.87 8.14
CA GLU A 237 -28.34 -16.69 7.16
C GLU A 237 -27.50 -17.90 6.72
N ASN A 238 -26.21 -17.69 6.44
CA ASN A 238 -25.29 -18.77 6.09
C ASN A 238 -25.12 -19.79 7.23
N ALA A 239 -25.03 -19.34 8.48
CA ALA A 239 -24.94 -20.21 9.65
C ALA A 239 -26.22 -21.04 9.84
N ILE A 240 -27.39 -20.41 9.69
CA ILE A 240 -28.68 -21.10 9.75
C ILE A 240 -28.80 -22.13 8.62
N ALA A 241 -28.40 -21.78 7.40
CA ALA A 241 -28.41 -22.70 6.26
C ALA A 241 -27.54 -23.94 6.53
N ARG A 242 -26.29 -23.74 6.99
CA ARG A 242 -25.40 -24.84 7.37
C ARG A 242 -25.97 -25.69 8.49
N TYR A 243 -26.56 -25.08 9.52
CA TYR A 243 -27.18 -25.82 10.61
C TYR A 243 -28.38 -26.63 10.13
N ARG A 244 -29.20 -26.10 9.22
CA ARG A 244 -30.32 -26.82 8.61
C ARG A 244 -29.84 -28.00 7.77
N GLU A 245 -28.79 -27.82 6.98
CA GLU A 245 -28.16 -28.91 6.21
C GLU A 245 -27.60 -29.99 7.13
N LEU A 246 -26.89 -29.60 8.18
CA LEU A 246 -26.31 -30.51 9.17
C LEU A 246 -27.41 -31.30 9.90
N LYS A 247 -28.48 -30.62 10.34
CA LYS A 247 -29.63 -31.26 10.99
C LYS A 247 -30.42 -32.16 10.03
N ALA A 248 -30.56 -31.78 8.76
CA ALA A 248 -31.16 -32.63 7.73
C ALA A 248 -30.29 -33.87 7.45
N ARG A 249 -28.97 -33.72 7.45
CA ARG A 249 -28.01 -34.81 7.32
C ARG A 249 -28.08 -35.76 8.51
N GLN A 250 -28.13 -35.25 9.75
CA GLN A 250 -28.29 -36.05 10.97
C GLN A 250 -29.61 -36.85 10.97
N ARG A 251 -30.72 -36.23 10.52
CA ARG A 251 -32.00 -36.95 10.36
C ARG A 251 -31.93 -38.06 9.32
N LYS A 252 -31.19 -37.86 8.22
CA LYS A 252 -30.97 -38.88 7.18
C LYS A 252 -30.01 -39.99 7.63
N SER A 253 -29.00 -39.67 8.44
CA SER A 253 -28.04 -40.64 8.96
C SER A 253 -28.55 -41.43 10.17
N GLY A 254 -29.74 -41.11 10.68
CA GLY A 254 -30.35 -41.82 11.83
C GLY A 254 -29.61 -41.59 13.16
N GLU A 255 -28.68 -40.64 13.20
CA GLU A 255 -27.87 -40.31 14.37
C GLU A 255 -28.70 -39.42 15.30
N LYS A 256 -29.65 -40.06 16.02
CA LYS A 256 -30.46 -39.46 17.07
C LYS A 256 -29.54 -38.96 18.18
N SER A 257 -29.32 -37.65 18.24
CA SER A 257 -28.88 -36.94 19.45
C SER A 257 -30.07 -36.18 20.05
N ASP A 258 -31.14 -36.92 20.37
CA ASP A 258 -32.19 -36.45 21.29
C ASP A 258 -31.92 -37.10 22.65
N GLU A 259 -30.95 -36.54 23.37
CA GLU A 259 -30.62 -36.90 24.75
C GLU A 259 -31.23 -35.89 25.75
N ARG A 260 -32.23 -35.10 25.32
CA ARG A 260 -32.86 -34.05 26.13
C ARG A 260 -34.38 -34.16 26.32
N ASP A 261 -35.03 -35.15 25.72
CA ASP A 261 -36.47 -35.41 25.90
C ASP A 261 -36.76 -36.68 26.73
N ARG A 262 -35.76 -37.26 27.42
CA ARG A 262 -35.95 -38.44 28.28
C ARG A 262 -36.28 -38.13 29.75
N ASP A 263 -36.16 -36.88 30.21
CA ASP A 263 -36.35 -36.52 31.62
C ASP A 263 -37.72 -35.89 31.93
N ALA A 264 -38.72 -36.03 31.06
CA ALA A 264 -40.02 -35.35 31.20
C ALA A 264 -41.25 -36.28 31.24
N VAL A 265 -41.09 -37.59 31.50
CA VAL A 265 -42.22 -38.55 31.46
C VAL A 265 -42.38 -39.42 32.73
N ASP A 266 -41.57 -39.23 33.78
CA ASP A 266 -41.68 -40.02 35.03
C ASP A 266 -42.04 -39.18 36.27
N GLU A 267 -42.96 -38.21 36.13
CA GLU A 267 -43.70 -37.63 37.27
C GLU A 267 -45.19 -37.57 36.93
N ASP A 268 -45.90 -38.67 37.17
CA ASP A 268 -47.30 -38.73 37.66
C ASP A 268 -47.68 -40.19 38.03
#